data_AF-A0A1W9UHA9-F1
#
_entry.id   AF-A0A1W9UHA9-F1
#
_cell.length_a   1.000
_cell.length_b   1.000
_cell.length_c   1.000
_cell.angle_alpha   90.00
_cell.angle_beta   90.00
_cell.angle_gamma   90.00
#
_symmetry.space_group_name_H-M   'P 1'
#
loop_
_entity.id
_entity.type
_entity.pdbx_description
1 polymer ?
#
loop_
_entity_poly.entity_id
_entity_poly.type
_entity_poly.pdbx_seq_one_letter_code
_entity_poly.pdbx_strand_id
1 'polypeptide(L)'
;MKKQKISQITCSCASELPQDVACQIVITDEKHWPELAGELSPRSDAGMLQQVSDDGEFNAKAGETLLLHGGGEIPRLLLIGLSAQTAAAAEQYRAAAALAVQQLRQRKLTSWVFDLSAIVNVGDGDVATV
;
A
#
# COMPACT_ATOMS: atom_id res chain seq x y z
N MET A 1 19.18 -5.13 27.54
CA MET A 1 17.83 -5.55 27.12
C MET A 1 17.14 -4.35 26.46
N LYS A 2 17.04 -4.31 25.12
CA LYS A 2 16.38 -3.20 24.41
C LYS A 2 14.86 -3.40 24.51
N LYS A 3 14.17 -2.48 25.19
CA LYS A 3 12.71 -2.44 25.25
C LYS A 3 12.19 -2.30 23.81
N GLN A 4 11.51 -3.32 23.28
CA GLN A 4 10.73 -3.18 22.06
C GLN A 4 9.57 -2.23 22.38
N LYS A 5 9.66 -1.03 21.82
CA LYS A 5 8.62 0.00 21.92
C LYS A 5 7.40 -0.56 21.19
N ILE A 6 6.29 -0.73 21.91
CA ILE A 6 5.03 -1.17 21.35
C ILE A 6 4.62 -0.12 20.30
N SER A 7 4.64 -0.50 19.02
CA SER A 7 4.09 0.33 17.96
C SER A 7 2.60 0.48 18.23
N GLN A 8 2.15 1.69 18.55
CA GLN A 8 0.72 1.98 18.67
C GLN A 8 0.10 1.79 17.29
N ILE A 9 -0.79 0.82 17.15
CA ILE A 9 -1.59 0.61 15.95
C ILE A 9 -2.86 1.44 16.15
N THR A 10 -2.96 2.55 15.44
CA THR A 10 -4.15 3.39 15.44
C THR A 10 -4.89 3.11 14.13
N CYS A 11 -6.17 2.73 14.23
CA CYS A 11 -7.06 2.65 13.09
C CYS A 11 -7.96 3.88 13.10
N SER A 12 -7.93 4.68 12.04
CA SER A 12 -8.78 5.85 11.86
C SER A 12 -9.47 5.77 10.50
N CYS A 13 -10.79 5.94 10.49
CA CYS A 13 -11.60 5.99 9.25
C CYS A 13 -11.51 7.37 8.55
N ALA A 14 -10.40 8.08 8.75
CA ALA A 14 -10.24 9.45 8.28
C ALA A 14 -9.63 9.46 6.88
N SER A 15 -10.17 10.29 5.99
CA SER A 15 -9.68 10.53 4.64
C SER A 15 -8.37 11.35 4.58
N GLU A 16 -7.88 11.80 5.73
CA GLU A 16 -6.68 12.64 5.86
C GLU A 16 -5.52 11.82 6.44
N LEU A 17 -4.39 11.84 5.74
CA LEU A 17 -3.15 11.22 6.22
C LEU A 17 -2.63 12.00 7.44
N PRO A 18 -2.24 11.31 8.53
CA PRO A 18 -1.59 11.97 9.66
C PRO A 18 -0.32 12.70 9.20
N GLN A 19 -0.08 13.90 9.74
CA GLN A 19 1.04 14.77 9.33
C GLN A 19 2.44 14.23 9.66
N ASP A 20 2.57 13.13 10.41
CA ASP A 20 3.86 12.55 10.85
C ASP A 20 4.08 11.12 10.30
N VAL A 21 3.56 10.85 9.10
CA VAL A 21 3.68 9.55 8.45
C VAL A 21 4.91 9.54 7.56
N ALA A 22 5.86 8.65 7.84
CA ALA A 22 7.06 8.52 7.02
C ALA A 22 6.81 7.71 5.73
N CYS A 23 5.78 6.85 5.72
CA CYS A 23 5.45 6.02 4.57
C CYS A 23 3.96 5.64 4.51
N GLN A 24 3.33 5.86 3.35
CA GLN A 24 2.02 5.30 3.04
C GLN A 24 2.20 3.98 2.29
N ILE A 25 1.45 2.97 2.68
CA ILE A 25 1.44 1.65 2.04
C ILE A 25 0.13 1.48 1.31
N VAL A 26 0.21 1.12 0.04
CA VAL A 26 -0.94 0.83 -0.81
C VAL A 26 -0.77 -0.56 -1.40
N ILE A 27 -1.82 -1.35 -1.27
CA ILE A 27 -1.93 -2.66 -1.91
C ILE A 27 -2.89 -2.53 -3.09
N THR A 28 -2.51 -3.08 -4.25
CA THR A 28 -3.38 -3.15 -5.43
C THR A 28 -3.11 -4.43 -6.22
N ASP A 29 -4.02 -4.78 -7.11
CA ASP A 29 -3.81 -5.81 -8.13
C ASP A 29 -3.58 -5.17 -9.52
N GLU A 30 -3.25 -6.02 -10.50
CA GLU A 30 -3.00 -5.61 -11.89
C GLU A 30 -4.22 -4.95 -12.55
N LYS A 31 -5.44 -5.26 -12.10
CA LYS A 31 -6.69 -4.80 -12.70
C LYS A 31 -7.03 -3.37 -12.26
N HIS A 32 -6.82 -3.07 -10.97
CA HIS A 32 -7.20 -1.79 -10.36
C HIS A 32 -6.04 -0.78 -10.33
N TRP A 33 -4.81 -1.22 -10.61
CA TRP A 33 -3.63 -0.35 -10.58
C TRP A 33 -3.74 0.92 -11.45
N PRO A 34 -4.17 0.87 -12.73
CA PRO A 34 -4.21 2.07 -13.57
C PRO A 34 -5.19 3.13 -13.06
N GLU A 35 -6.32 2.70 -12.51
CA GLU A 35 -7.34 3.58 -11.92
C GLU A 35 -6.82 4.19 -10.61
N LEU A 36 -6.22 3.37 -9.76
CA LEU A 36 -5.64 3.79 -8.49
C LEU A 36 -4.46 4.76 -8.66
N ALA A 37 -3.64 4.58 -9.69
CA ALA A 37 -2.55 5.51 -10.02
C ALA A 37 -3.08 6.93 -10.28
N GLY A 38 -4.24 7.04 -10.95
CA GLY A 38 -4.94 8.31 -11.16
C GLY A 38 -5.45 8.93 -9.85
N GLU A 39 -6.08 8.14 -8.97
CA GLU A 39 -6.64 8.60 -7.69
C GLU A 39 -5.57 9.01 -6.67
N LEU A 40 -4.42 8.33 -6.68
CA LEU A 40 -3.29 8.62 -5.79
C LEU A 40 -2.38 9.73 -6.31
N SER A 41 -2.51 10.12 -7.57
CA SER A 41 -1.73 11.21 -8.17
C SER A 41 -1.79 12.53 -7.40
N PRO A 42 -2.94 13.02 -6.87
CA PRO A 42 -2.98 14.23 -6.03
C PRO A 42 -2.37 14.05 -4.62
N ARG A 43 -2.17 12.80 -4.17
CA ARG A 43 -1.62 12.45 -2.85
C ARG A 43 -0.11 12.15 -2.88
N SER A 44 0.47 12.16 -4.06
CA SER A 44 1.89 11.94 -4.34
C SER A 44 2.40 13.06 -5.25
N ASP A 45 3.68 13.04 -5.66
CA ASP A 45 4.15 13.97 -6.68
C ASP A 45 3.32 13.78 -7.95
N ALA A 46 2.43 14.74 -8.20
CA ALA A 46 1.41 14.68 -9.23
C ALA A 46 2.06 14.40 -10.59
N GLY A 47 1.82 13.19 -11.12
CA GLY A 47 2.36 12.72 -12.39
C GLY A 47 3.35 11.56 -12.27
N MET A 48 4.03 11.37 -11.14
CA MET A 48 5.01 10.28 -10.99
C MET A 48 4.33 8.89 -11.04
N LEU A 49 3.18 8.74 -10.36
CA LEU A 49 2.43 7.48 -10.38
C LEU A 49 1.85 7.14 -11.74
N GLN A 50 1.32 8.15 -12.44
CA GLN A 50 0.79 7.97 -13.78
C GLN A 50 1.92 7.56 -14.73
N GLN A 51 3.09 8.20 -14.62
CA GLN A 51 4.24 7.88 -15.44
C GLN A 51 4.79 6.48 -15.16
N VAL A 52 4.86 6.06 -13.89
CA VAL A 52 5.23 4.69 -13.50
C VAL A 52 4.26 3.66 -14.09
N SER A 53 2.97 3.98 -14.13
CA SER A 53 1.95 3.13 -14.76
C SER A 53 2.14 3.07 -16.28
N ASP A 54 2.36 4.21 -16.92
CA ASP A 54 2.50 4.32 -18.38
C ASP A 54 3.82 3.70 -18.88
N ASP A 55 4.91 3.85 -18.12
CA ASP A 55 6.23 3.28 -18.39
C ASP A 55 6.29 1.78 -18.05
N GLY A 56 5.30 1.26 -17.34
CA GLY A 56 5.20 -0.14 -16.93
C GLY A 56 6.23 -0.55 -15.87
N GLU A 57 6.79 0.42 -15.13
CA GLU A 57 7.75 0.19 -14.04
C GLU A 57 7.14 -0.58 -12.86
N PHE A 58 5.82 -0.53 -12.71
CA PHE A 58 5.06 -1.33 -11.75
C PHE A 58 3.74 -1.78 -12.39
N ASN A 59 3.44 -3.07 -12.27
CA ASN A 59 2.23 -3.66 -12.84
C ASN A 59 1.33 -4.31 -11.79
N ALA A 60 1.64 -4.12 -10.50
CA ALA A 60 0.92 -4.73 -9.38
C ALA A 60 0.88 -6.27 -9.43
N LYS A 61 1.92 -6.91 -9.95
CA LYS A 61 2.05 -8.37 -9.96
C LYS A 61 2.26 -8.91 -8.54
N ALA A 62 1.91 -10.17 -8.34
CA ALA A 62 2.07 -10.85 -7.06
C ALA A 62 3.49 -10.70 -6.47
N GLY A 63 3.60 -10.03 -5.32
CA GLY A 63 4.88 -9.84 -4.62
C GLY A 63 5.79 -8.77 -5.24
N GLU A 64 5.33 -8.08 -6.29
CA GLU A 64 5.98 -6.90 -6.83
C GLU A 64 5.88 -5.76 -5.82
N THR A 65 6.97 -5.03 -5.61
CA THR A 65 7.00 -3.88 -4.71
C THR A 65 7.67 -2.71 -5.38
N LEU A 66 7.08 -1.53 -5.27
CA LEU A 66 7.69 -0.29 -5.70
C LEU A 66 7.66 0.71 -4.56
N LEU A 67 8.81 1.30 -4.25
CA LEU A 67 8.92 2.37 -3.26
C LEU A 67 9.20 3.67 -3.99
N LEU A 68 8.24 4.58 -3.94
CA LEU A 68 8.37 5.92 -4.45
C LEU A 68 8.76 6.86 -3.32
N HIS A 69 9.72 7.72 -3.59
CA HIS A 69 10.10 8.78 -2.68
C HIS A 69 9.23 9.99 -3.00
N GLY A 70 8.36 10.37 -2.05
CA GLY A 70 7.65 11.64 -2.15
C GLY A 70 8.62 12.81 -2.05
N GLY A 71 8.36 13.87 -2.83
CA GLY A 71 9.03 15.15 -2.72
C GLY A 71 8.50 15.97 -1.54
N GLY A 72 9.40 16.69 -0.86
CA GLY A 72 9.03 17.68 0.17
C GLY A 72 8.33 17.08 1.40
N GLU A 73 7.10 17.54 1.67
CA GLU A 73 6.26 17.12 2.81
C GLU A 73 5.44 15.85 2.53
N ILE A 74 5.55 15.26 1.34
CA ILE A 74 4.76 14.10 0.93
C ILE A 74 5.41 12.81 1.48
N PRO A 75 4.65 11.94 2.19
CA PRO A 75 5.15 10.66 2.65
C PRO A 75 5.65 9.78 1.50
N ARG A 76 6.61 8.91 1.79
CA ARG A 76 7.05 7.88 0.82
C ARG A 76 5.92 6.92 0.53
N LEU A 77 5.74 6.51 -0.72
CA LEU A 77 4.67 5.61 -1.11
C LEU A 77 5.23 4.22 -1.41
N LEU A 78 4.78 3.21 -0.67
CA LEU A 78 5.10 1.81 -0.89
C LEU A 78 3.91 1.11 -1.55
N LEU A 79 4.10 0.69 -2.80
CA LEU A 79 3.14 -0.07 -3.58
C LEU A 79 3.47 -1.56 -3.46
N ILE A 80 2.43 -2.38 -3.30
CA ILE A 80 2.54 -3.84 -3.24
C ILE A 80 1.50 -4.45 -4.16
N GLY A 81 1.97 -5.28 -5.08
CA GLY A 81 1.13 -6.01 -6.01
C GLY A 81 0.56 -7.30 -5.42
N LEU A 82 -0.75 -7.49 -5.63
CA LEU A 82 -1.47 -8.72 -5.34
C LEU A 82 -1.68 -9.55 -6.60
N SER A 83 -1.69 -10.86 -6.44
CA SER A 83 -2.13 -11.74 -7.52
C SER A 83 -3.63 -11.60 -7.74
N ALA A 84 -4.07 -11.57 -8.99
CA ALA A 84 -5.50 -11.55 -9.35
C ALA A 84 -6.27 -12.84 -8.99
N GLN A 85 -5.65 -13.84 -8.36
CA GLN A 85 -6.26 -15.14 -8.10
C GLN A 85 -7.11 -15.13 -6.82
N THR A 86 -8.43 -15.16 -6.99
CA THR A 86 -9.47 -14.99 -5.95
C THR A 86 -9.56 -16.11 -4.91
N ALA A 87 -8.95 -17.27 -5.13
CA ALA A 87 -9.18 -18.46 -4.30
C ALA A 87 -8.65 -18.37 -2.85
N ALA A 88 -7.80 -17.39 -2.53
CA ALA A 88 -7.23 -17.22 -1.19
C ALA A 88 -6.92 -15.75 -0.84
N ALA A 89 -7.86 -14.84 -1.08
CA ALA A 89 -7.68 -13.40 -0.87
C ALA A 89 -7.06 -13.06 0.52
N ALA A 90 -7.56 -13.68 1.60
CA ALA A 90 -7.05 -13.42 2.95
C ALA A 90 -5.57 -13.80 3.14
N GLU A 91 -5.11 -14.90 2.55
CA GLU A 91 -3.70 -15.31 2.63
C GLU A 91 -2.81 -14.37 1.82
N GLN A 92 -3.30 -13.88 0.69
CA GLN A 92 -2.58 -12.92 -0.15
C GLN A 92 -2.43 -11.57 0.56
N TYR A 93 -3.47 -11.09 1.24
CA TYR A 93 -3.36 -9.89 2.08
C TYR A 93 -2.38 -10.08 3.24
N ARG A 94 -2.38 -11.25 3.89
CA ARG A 94 -1.39 -11.58 4.92
C ARG A 94 0.03 -11.55 4.36
N ALA A 95 0.25 -12.17 3.21
CA ALA A 95 1.54 -12.20 2.53
C ALA A 95 2.00 -10.78 2.13
N ALA A 96 1.11 -9.97 1.56
CA ALA A 96 1.38 -8.59 1.18
C ALA A 96 1.68 -7.70 2.39
N ALA A 97 0.94 -7.86 3.49
CA ALA A 97 1.22 -7.15 4.74
C ALA A 97 2.58 -7.57 5.33
N ALA A 98 2.92 -8.86 5.29
CA ALA A 98 4.23 -9.35 5.74
C ALA A 98 5.38 -8.76 4.90
N LEU A 99 5.19 -8.69 3.58
CA LEU A 99 6.11 -8.06 2.64
C LEU A 99 6.26 -6.56 2.92
N ALA A 100 5.16 -5.85 3.18
CA ALA A 100 5.16 -4.44 3.55
C ALA A 100 6.02 -4.20 4.78
N VAL A 101 5.79 -4.97 5.84
CA VAL A 101 6.53 -4.88 7.10
C VAL A 101 8.01 -5.21 6.88
N GLN A 102 8.33 -6.20 6.04
CA GLN A 102 9.70 -6.53 5.69
C GLN A 102 10.41 -5.34 5.00
N GLN A 103 9.76 -4.71 4.01
CA GLN A 103 10.30 -3.55 3.30
C GLN A 103 10.50 -2.36 4.25
N LEU A 104 9.52 -2.05 5.09
CA LEU A 104 9.61 -0.99 6.09
C LEU A 104 10.77 -1.21 7.06
N ARG A 105 10.96 -2.45 7.54
CA ARG A 105 12.07 -2.82 8.45
C ARG A 105 13.43 -2.64 7.78
N GLN A 106 13.59 -3.09 6.54
CA GLN A 106 14.83 -2.94 5.78
C GLN A 106 15.19 -1.46 5.59
N ARG A 107 14.19 -0.61 5.39
CA ARG A 107 14.33 0.84 5.19
C ARG A 107 14.34 1.65 6.50
N LYS A 108 14.25 0.99 7.66
CA LYS A 108 14.20 1.59 9.00
C LYS A 108 13.08 2.64 9.17
N LEU A 109 11.96 2.45 8.49
CA LEU A 109 10.78 3.31 8.59
C LEU A 109 9.97 2.92 9.84
N THR A 110 9.72 3.89 10.72
CA THR A 110 9.08 3.66 12.03
C THR A 110 7.65 4.16 12.11
N SER A 111 7.23 5.02 11.19
CA SER A 111 5.87 5.56 11.08
C SER A 111 5.33 5.23 9.69
N TRP A 112 4.18 4.57 9.63
CA TRP A 112 3.56 4.18 8.37
C TRP A 112 2.04 4.10 8.50
N VAL A 113 1.35 4.27 7.38
CA VAL A 113 -0.10 4.11 7.28
C VAL A 113 -0.41 3.08 6.22
N PHE A 114 -1.36 2.20 6.53
CA PHE A 114 -1.91 1.27 5.59
C PHE A 114 -3.16 1.88 4.96
N ASP A 115 -3.11 2.16 3.66
CA ASP A 115 -4.29 2.63 2.94
C ASP A 115 -5.15 1.41 2.55
N LEU A 116 -6.25 1.26 3.27
CA LEU A 116 -7.22 0.18 3.02
C LEU A 116 -8.27 0.58 1.99
N SER A 117 -8.27 1.82 1.49
CA SER A 117 -9.29 2.31 0.54
C SER A 117 -9.29 1.47 -0.75
N ALA A 118 -8.12 1.02 -1.19
CA ALA A 118 -7.96 0.12 -2.33
C ALA A 118 -8.49 -1.30 -2.05
N ILE A 119 -8.61 -1.71 -0.78
CA ILE A 119 -9.10 -3.03 -0.38
C ILE A 119 -10.63 -3.06 -0.30
N VAL A 120 -11.29 -1.95 0.04
CA VAL A 120 -12.77 -1.90 0.19
C VAL A 120 -13.49 -2.15 -1.14
N ASN A 121 -12.85 -1.86 -2.29
CA ASN A 121 -13.39 -2.21 -3.60
C ASN A 121 -13.39 -3.73 -3.90
N VAL A 122 -12.81 -4.56 -3.04
CA VAL A 122 -12.81 -6.03 -3.18
C VAL A 122 -14.07 -6.67 -2.55
N GLY A 123 -14.99 -5.86 -2.02
CA GLY A 123 -16.15 -6.32 -1.24
C GLY A 123 -17.51 -6.11 -1.89
N ASP A 124 -17.76 -6.68 -3.08
CA ASP A 124 -19.13 -7.07 -3.48
C ASP A 124 -19.19 -8.53 -3.99
N GLY A 125 -18.16 -9.33 -3.71
CA GLY A 125 -18.12 -10.74 -4.08
C GLY A 125 -17.35 -11.60 -3.08
N ASP A 126 -18.08 -12.48 -2.39
CA ASP A 126 -17.58 -13.63 -1.64
C ASP A 126 -16.69 -13.37 -0.41
N VAL A 127 -17.32 -12.88 0.66
CA VAL A 127 -16.98 -13.36 2.01
C VAL A 127 -17.75 -14.67 2.27
N ALA A 128 -17.16 -15.78 1.83
CA ALA A 128 -17.60 -17.11 2.24
C ALA A 128 -17.50 -17.22 3.78
N THR A 129 -18.67 -17.39 4.39
CA THR A 129 -18.81 -17.75 5.80
C THR A 129 -18.24 -19.15 6.00
N VAL A 130 -17.32 -19.31 6.95
CA VAL A 130 -16.92 -20.62 7.52
C VAL A 130 -17.23 -20.58 9.00
#